data_AF-A0A959GJK8-F1
#
_entry.id   AF-A0A959GJK8-F1
#
_cell.length_a   1.000
_cell.length_b   1.000
_cell.length_c   1.000
_cell.angle_alpha   90.00
_cell.angle_beta   90.00
_cell.angle_gamma   90.00
#
_symmetry.space_group_name_H-M   'P 1'
#
loop_
_entity.id
_entity.type
_entity.pdbx_description
1 polymer ?
#
loop_
_entity_poly.entity_id
_entity_poly.type
_entity_poly.pdbx_seq_one_letter_code
_entity_poly.pdbx_strand_id
1 'polypeptide(L)'
;MVEVLAQSLEHPIGIDAFEFGGNHGDEIFFRGYVKRHRAFTHRSEEFNDKSSLPVWVLMNKRAVIIQDYRVEQGQYIELQEDYRYNSALYLPFEVLGRQPLVLCVYGIRKNAFDERSRQMLQVLVDYLSIAVKDRLE
;
A
#
# COMPACT_ATOMS: atom_id res chain seq x y z
N MET A 1 10.61 -8.91 7.59
CA MET A 1 9.28 -8.29 7.86
C MET A 1 8.32 -8.53 6.70
N VAL A 2 8.66 -8.09 5.47
CA VAL A 2 7.85 -8.34 4.26
C VAL A 2 7.57 -9.84 4.06
N GLU A 3 8.55 -10.72 4.31
CA GLU A 3 8.40 -12.18 4.26
C GLU A 3 7.36 -12.74 5.27
N VAL A 4 7.41 -12.29 6.52
CA VAL A 4 6.48 -12.71 7.58
C VAL A 4 5.06 -12.24 7.28
N LEU A 5 4.93 -11.03 6.72
CA LEU A 5 3.66 -10.47 6.29
C LEU A 5 3.12 -11.15 5.04
N ALA A 6 3.98 -11.53 4.09
CA ALA A 6 3.58 -12.30 2.92
C ALA A 6 2.93 -13.64 3.33
N GLN A 7 3.52 -14.34 4.29
CA GLN A 7 2.95 -15.59 4.83
C GLN A 7 1.62 -15.37 5.56
N SER A 8 1.45 -14.23 6.24
CA SER A 8 0.23 -13.92 7.02
C SER A 8 -0.93 -13.38 6.17
N LEU A 9 -0.62 -12.66 5.08
CA LEU A 9 -1.59 -12.05 4.16
C LEU A 9 -2.04 -12.99 3.04
N GLU A 10 -1.37 -14.13 2.86
CA GLU A 10 -1.64 -15.06 1.75
C GLU A 10 -3.07 -15.63 1.74
N HIS A 11 -3.77 -15.62 2.88
CA HIS A 11 -4.90 -16.52 3.10
C HIS A 11 -6.29 -15.97 3.48
N PRO A 12 -6.55 -14.66 3.73
CA PRO A 12 -7.95 -14.21 3.89
C PRO A 12 -8.52 -13.17 2.91
N ILE A 13 -7.72 -12.32 2.21
CA ILE A 13 -8.23 -10.99 1.78
C ILE A 13 -8.21 -10.74 0.25
N GLY A 14 -8.06 -11.76 -0.59
CA GLY A 14 -8.04 -11.52 -2.05
C GLY A 14 -6.91 -10.59 -2.52
N ILE A 15 -5.86 -10.43 -1.71
CA ILE A 15 -4.67 -9.65 -2.01
C ILE A 15 -3.83 -10.42 -3.03
N ASP A 16 -3.62 -9.82 -4.20
CA ASP A 16 -2.78 -10.36 -5.27
C ASP A 16 -1.36 -9.79 -5.23
N ALA A 17 -1.20 -8.59 -4.66
CA ALA A 17 0.09 -8.01 -4.33
C ALA A 17 -0.04 -7.00 -3.18
N PHE A 18 1.06 -6.75 -2.48
CA PHE A 18 1.14 -5.66 -1.51
C PHE A 18 2.52 -5.04 -1.49
N GLU A 19 2.61 -3.78 -1.08
CA GLU A 19 3.84 -3.02 -0.94
C GLU A 19 3.79 -2.15 0.30
N PHE A 20 4.94 -1.96 0.94
CA PHE A 20 5.18 -0.90 1.91
C PHE A 20 6.00 0.19 1.25
N GLY A 21 5.47 1.41 1.24
CA GLY A 21 6.12 2.62 0.76
C GLY A 21 6.56 3.51 1.91
N GLY A 22 7.73 4.14 1.79
CA GLY A 22 8.19 5.19 2.69
C GLY A 22 9.01 6.22 1.95
N ASN A 23 8.87 7.50 2.32
CA ASN A 23 9.63 8.57 1.70
C ASN A 23 11.08 8.61 2.22
N HIS A 24 11.99 8.98 1.32
CA HIS A 24 13.38 9.26 1.63
C HIS A 24 13.85 10.41 0.72
N GLY A 25 13.85 11.62 1.27
CA GLY A 25 14.08 12.83 0.46
C GLY A 25 12.93 13.04 -0.52
N ASP A 26 13.27 13.13 -1.81
CA ASP A 26 12.34 13.41 -2.90
C ASP A 26 11.77 12.15 -3.56
N GLU A 27 12.03 10.95 -3.02
CA GLU A 27 11.52 9.68 -3.54
C GLU A 27 10.72 8.91 -2.49
N ILE A 28 9.79 8.06 -2.95
CA ILE A 28 9.23 6.96 -2.16
C ILE A 28 9.86 5.66 -2.62
N PHE A 29 10.35 4.86 -1.66
CA PHE A 29 10.79 3.50 -1.91
C PHE A 29 9.73 2.50 -1.48
N PHE A 30 9.39 1.59 -2.39
CA PHE A 30 8.46 0.51 -2.16
C PHE A 30 9.18 -0.82 -2.05
N ARG A 31 8.79 -1.61 -1.06
CA ARG A 31 9.13 -3.03 -0.94
C ARG A 31 7.88 -3.84 -0.80
N GLY A 32 7.74 -4.88 -1.61
CA GLY A 32 6.52 -5.66 -1.60
C GLY A 32 6.67 -7.06 -2.15
N TYR A 33 5.53 -7.65 -2.47
CA TYR A 33 5.42 -9.01 -2.93
C TYR A 33 4.24 -9.14 -3.89
N VAL A 34 4.44 -9.90 -4.97
CA VAL A 34 3.40 -10.22 -5.94
C VAL A 34 3.14 -11.72 -5.92
N LYS A 35 1.92 -12.11 -5.50
CA LYS A 35 1.51 -13.50 -5.29
C LYS A 35 1.66 -14.36 -6.54
N ARG A 36 1.24 -13.83 -7.70
CA ARG A 36 1.30 -14.56 -8.99
C ARG A 36 2.72 -14.98 -9.37
N HIS A 37 3.71 -14.14 -9.06
CA HIS A 37 5.11 -14.40 -9.41
C HIS A 37 5.89 -15.01 -8.24
N ARG A 38 5.29 -15.06 -7.04
CA ARG A 38 5.96 -15.45 -5.80
C ARG A 38 7.30 -14.73 -5.61
N ALA A 39 7.31 -13.43 -5.94
CA ALA A 39 8.52 -12.64 -6.03
C ALA A 39 8.38 -11.35 -5.22
N PHE A 40 9.47 -10.98 -4.56
CA PHE A 40 9.60 -9.67 -3.92
C PHE A 40 9.83 -8.59 -4.97
N THR A 41 9.19 -7.45 -4.78
CA THR A 41 9.31 -6.28 -5.66
C THR A 41 9.99 -5.15 -4.93
N HIS A 42 10.77 -4.38 -5.68
CA HIS A 42 11.37 -3.13 -5.27
C HIS A 42 11.13 -2.13 -6.38
N ARG A 43 10.61 -0.96 -6.05
CA ARG A 43 10.44 0.15 -7.00
C ARG A 43 10.54 1.47 -6.24
N SER A 44 10.79 2.55 -6.96
CA SER A 44 10.68 3.91 -6.44
C SER A 44 9.89 4.79 -7.38
N GLU A 45 9.38 5.90 -6.84
CA GLU A 45 8.74 6.97 -7.60
C GLU A 45 9.02 8.32 -6.91
N GLU A 46 8.86 9.43 -7.63
CA GLU A 46 9.07 10.76 -7.06
C GLU A 46 7.98 11.11 -6.03
N PHE A 47 8.36 11.73 -4.91
CA PHE A 47 7.45 12.11 -3.83
C PHE A 47 6.53 13.30 -4.17
N ASN A 48 6.63 13.84 -5.39
CA ASN A 48 5.78 14.89 -5.93
C ASN A 48 4.93 14.40 -7.12
N ASP A 49 4.95 13.10 -7.43
CA ASP A 49 4.22 12.53 -8.56
C ASP A 49 2.70 12.62 -8.32
N LYS A 50 2.05 13.52 -9.06
CA LYS A 50 0.59 13.76 -9.01
C LYS A 50 -0.24 12.61 -9.60
N SER A 51 0.40 11.66 -10.26
CA SER A 51 -0.22 10.43 -10.75
C SER A 51 -0.09 9.27 -9.75
N SER A 52 0.56 9.47 -8.59
CA SER A 52 0.74 8.42 -7.59
C SER A 52 -0.30 8.51 -6.45
N LEU A 53 -1.13 7.47 -6.35
CA LEU A 53 -2.06 7.29 -5.23
C LEU A 53 -1.33 7.12 -3.88
N PRO A 54 -0.26 6.32 -3.78
CA PRO A 54 0.58 6.28 -2.57
C PRO A 54 1.09 7.66 -2.13
N VAL A 55 1.60 8.48 -3.06
CA VAL A 55 2.03 9.87 -2.78
C VAL A 55 0.86 10.67 -2.24
N TRP A 56 -0.28 10.66 -2.93
CA TRP A 56 -1.48 11.38 -2.50
C TRP A 56 -1.91 10.99 -1.08
N VAL A 57 -1.89 9.69 -0.77
CA VAL A 57 -2.27 9.14 0.54
C VAL A 57 -1.33 9.61 1.65
N LEU A 58 -0.02 9.62 1.39
CA LEU A 58 0.97 10.12 2.35
C LEU A 58 0.82 11.62 2.59
N MET A 59 0.65 12.41 1.52
CA MET A 59 0.49 13.87 1.63
C MET A 59 -0.78 14.27 2.37
N ASN A 60 -1.89 13.55 2.14
CA ASN A 60 -3.19 13.86 2.75
C ASN A 60 -3.43 13.11 4.07
N LYS A 61 -2.53 12.19 4.46
CA LYS A 61 -2.67 11.30 5.62
C LYS A 61 -4.04 10.62 5.67
N ARG A 62 -4.55 10.21 4.51
CA ARG A 62 -5.91 9.67 4.38
C ARG A 62 -5.90 8.33 3.65
N ALA A 63 -6.53 7.34 4.26
CA ALA A 63 -6.74 6.05 3.63
C ALA A 63 -7.68 6.15 2.43
N VAL A 64 -7.41 5.35 1.40
CA VAL A 64 -8.20 5.29 0.17
C VAL A 64 -8.53 3.83 -0.14
N ILE A 65 -9.79 3.57 -0.47
CA ILE A 65 -10.26 2.30 -1.02
C ILE A 65 -10.71 2.59 -2.44
N ILE A 66 -10.13 1.87 -3.40
CA ILE A 66 -10.47 1.96 -4.82
C ILE A 66 -11.13 0.66 -5.23
N GLN A 67 -12.42 0.70 -5.58
CA GLN A 67 -13.16 -0.50 -5.95
C GLN A 67 -13.03 -0.84 -7.44
N ASP A 68 -12.98 0.19 -8.28
CA ASP A 68 -12.71 0.13 -9.71
C ASP A 68 -11.66 1.18 -10.09
N TYR A 69 -10.40 0.75 -10.19
CA TYR A 69 -9.27 1.64 -10.43
C TYR A 69 -9.43 2.51 -11.66
N ARG A 70 -9.96 1.94 -12.74
CA ARG A 70 -10.15 2.65 -14.01
C ARG A 70 -11.07 3.85 -13.86
N VAL A 71 -12.07 3.77 -12.99
CA VAL A 71 -13.13 4.79 -12.83
C VAL A 71 -12.83 5.74 -11.67
N GLU A 72 -12.29 5.23 -10.57
CA GLU A 72 -12.20 5.97 -9.31
C GLU A 72 -10.88 6.73 -9.13
N GLN A 73 -9.79 6.31 -9.80
CA GLN A 73 -8.47 6.93 -9.61
C GLN A 73 -8.47 8.45 -9.83
N GLY A 74 -9.26 8.93 -10.81
CA GLY A 74 -9.34 10.34 -11.19
C GLY A 74 -9.90 11.26 -10.10
N GLN A 75 -10.44 10.70 -9.01
CA GLN A 75 -10.86 11.48 -7.84
C GLN A 75 -9.67 11.95 -7.00
N TYR A 76 -8.50 11.35 -7.18
CA TYR A 76 -7.32 11.56 -6.32
C TYR A 76 -6.11 12.01 -7.13
N ILE A 77 -5.90 11.43 -8.30
CA ILE A 77 -4.68 11.56 -9.09
C ILE A 77 -4.99 11.87 -10.56
N GLU A 78 -3.98 12.33 -11.29
CA GLU A 78 -4.04 12.39 -12.74
C GLU A 78 -4.22 10.98 -13.32
N LEU A 79 -5.09 10.85 -14.33
CA LEU A 79 -5.60 9.55 -14.80
C LEU A 79 -4.48 8.70 -15.43
N GLN A 80 -4.26 7.48 -14.91
CA GLN A 80 -3.38 6.48 -15.51
C GLN A 80 -4.18 5.49 -16.35
N GLU A 81 -3.94 5.45 -17.66
CA GLU A 81 -4.71 4.59 -18.57
C GLU A 81 -4.35 3.09 -18.45
N ASP A 82 -3.12 2.77 -18.06
CA ASP A 82 -2.62 1.39 -17.99
C ASP A 82 -2.21 1.02 -16.56
N TYR A 83 -3.17 0.47 -15.81
CA TYR A 83 -2.93 -0.03 -14.47
C TYR A 83 -3.31 -1.52 -14.36
N ARG A 84 -2.37 -2.31 -13.84
CA ARG A 84 -2.46 -3.78 -13.81
C ARG A 84 -3.45 -4.36 -12.78
N TYR A 85 -3.93 -3.55 -11.83
CA TYR A 85 -4.85 -3.99 -10.79
C TYR A 85 -6.20 -3.29 -10.94
N ASN A 86 -7.29 -3.98 -10.62
CA ASN A 86 -8.64 -3.44 -10.77
C ASN A 86 -9.17 -2.81 -9.49
N SER A 87 -8.59 -3.14 -8.34
CA SER A 87 -8.90 -2.51 -7.05
C SER A 87 -7.64 -2.40 -6.20
N ALA A 88 -7.68 -1.46 -5.26
CA ALA A 88 -6.56 -1.21 -4.36
C ALA A 88 -7.06 -0.65 -3.03
N LEU A 89 -6.27 -0.83 -1.98
CA LEU A 89 -6.45 -0.14 -0.72
C LEU A 89 -5.10 0.41 -0.26
N TYR A 90 -5.09 1.69 0.06
CA TYR A 90 -3.92 2.42 0.51
C TYR A 90 -4.16 2.92 1.93
N LEU A 91 -3.24 2.59 2.83
CA LEU A 91 -3.37 2.87 4.24
C LEU A 91 -2.11 3.58 4.75
N PRO A 92 -2.18 4.87 5.09
CA PRO A 92 -1.07 5.55 5.73
C PRO A 92 -0.95 5.10 7.18
N PHE A 93 0.27 4.94 7.68
CA PHE A 93 0.54 4.61 9.08
C PHE A 93 1.87 5.20 9.52
N GLU A 94 1.99 5.48 10.82
CA GLU A 94 3.18 6.11 11.40
C GLU A 94 3.93 5.09 12.26
N VAL A 95 5.26 5.08 12.15
CA VAL A 95 6.15 4.34 13.06
C VAL A 95 6.91 5.37 13.88
N LEU A 96 6.94 5.22 15.20
CA LEU A 96 7.54 6.21 16.09
C LEU A 96 8.99 6.53 15.69
N GLY A 97 9.30 7.81 15.50
CA GLY A 97 10.64 8.27 15.10
C GLY A 97 10.96 8.10 13.62
N ARG A 98 9.98 7.74 12.79
CA ARG A 98 10.12 7.63 11.33
C ARG A 98 9.13 8.54 10.61
N GLN A 99 9.40 8.77 9.33
CA GLN A 99 8.46 9.42 8.44
C GLN A 99 7.22 8.53 8.22
N PRO A 100 6.06 9.11 7.82
CA PRO A 100 4.87 8.35 7.48
C PRO A 100 5.13 7.30 6.40
N LEU A 101 4.56 6.11 6.60
CA LEU A 101 4.61 5.00 5.67
C LEU A 101 3.22 4.75 5.07
N VAL A 102 3.18 4.03 3.96
CA VAL A 102 1.94 3.59 3.33
C VAL A 102 1.98 2.10 3.08
N LEU A 103 0.93 1.40 3.49
CA LEU A 103 0.65 0.04 3.05
C LEU A 103 -0.27 0.12 1.84
N CYS A 104 0.19 -0.44 0.74
CA CYS A 104 -0.59 -0.61 -0.49
C CYS A 104 -0.95 -2.09 -0.64
N VAL A 105 -2.22 -2.41 -0.84
CA VAL A 105 -2.67 -3.75 -1.22
C VAL A 105 -3.46 -3.68 -2.52
N TYR A 106 -3.31 -4.70 -3.35
CA TYR A 106 -3.80 -4.70 -4.72
C TYR A 106 -4.57 -5.97 -5.05
N GLY A 107 -5.67 -5.80 -5.79
CA GLY A 107 -6.53 -6.88 -6.24
C GLY A 107 -6.69 -6.89 -7.76
N ILE A 108 -6.59 -8.08 -8.37
CA ILE A 108 -6.86 -8.28 -9.80
C ILE A 108 -8.36 -8.19 -10.10
N ARG A 109 -9.23 -8.41 -9.11
CA ARG A 109 -10.69 -8.21 -9.27
C ARG A 109 -11.10 -6.83 -8.79
N LYS A 110 -12.18 -6.29 -9.36
CA LYS A 110 -12.88 -5.13 -8.79
C LYS A 110 -13.51 -5.50 -7.45
N ASN A 111 -13.76 -4.51 -6.60
CA ASN A 111 -14.41 -4.67 -5.29
C ASN A 111 -13.72 -5.71 -4.39
N ALA A 112 -12.40 -5.87 -4.48
CA ALA A 112 -11.68 -6.85 -3.66
C ALA A 112 -11.57 -6.42 -2.19
N PHE A 113 -11.73 -5.12 -1.91
CA PHE A 113 -11.54 -4.53 -0.60
C PHE A 113 -12.80 -3.79 -0.17
N ASP A 114 -12.95 -3.60 1.13
CA ASP A 114 -14.03 -2.83 1.73
C ASP A 114 -13.55 -2.24 3.05
N GLU A 115 -14.47 -1.61 3.77
CA GLU A 115 -14.16 -1.02 5.08
C GLU A 115 -13.71 -2.06 6.11
N ARG A 116 -14.17 -3.31 6.02
CA ARG A 116 -13.71 -4.40 6.89
C ARG A 116 -12.25 -4.75 6.59
N SER A 117 -11.89 -4.86 5.30
CA SER A 117 -10.50 -5.04 4.89
C SER A 117 -9.61 -3.90 5.40
N ARG A 118 -10.09 -2.65 5.34
CA ARG A 118 -9.37 -1.48 5.89
C ARG A 118 -9.14 -1.62 7.39
N GLN A 119 -10.16 -1.94 8.16
CA GLN A 119 -10.06 -2.08 9.61
C GLN A 119 -9.11 -3.20 10.03
N MET A 120 -9.15 -4.34 9.34
CA MET A 120 -8.23 -5.44 9.60
C MET A 120 -6.78 -5.07 9.28
N LEU A 121 -6.55 -4.41 8.15
CA LEU A 121 -5.22 -3.92 7.78
C LEU A 121 -4.73 -2.81 8.72
N GLN A 122 -5.63 -1.98 9.26
CA GLN A 122 -5.30 -1.01 10.31
C GLN A 122 -4.76 -1.68 11.55
N VAL A 123 -5.43 -2.70 12.07
CA VAL A 123 -4.95 -3.48 13.22
C VAL A 123 -3.56 -4.07 12.94
N LEU A 124 -3.34 -4.57 11.72
CA LEU A 124 -2.05 -5.10 11.31
C LEU A 124 -0.95 -4.02 11.32
N VAL A 125 -1.17 -2.86 10.70
CA VAL A 125 -0.16 -1.81 10.66
C VAL A 125 0.07 -1.16 12.02
N ASP A 126 -0.95 -1.05 12.87
CA ASP A 126 -0.81 -0.55 14.24
C ASP A 126 0.08 -1.49 15.07
N TYR A 127 -0.14 -2.81 14.93
CA TYR A 127 0.73 -3.80 15.55
C TYR A 127 2.18 -3.70 15.02
N LEU A 128 2.36 -3.56 13.71
CA LEU A 128 3.68 -3.38 13.11
C LEU A 128 4.36 -2.11 13.61
N SER A 129 3.65 -0.99 13.69
CA SER A 129 4.21 0.28 14.18
C SER A 129 4.81 0.20 15.58
N ILE A 130 4.30 -0.72 16.40
CA ILE A 130 4.82 -1.01 17.74
C ILE A 130 5.95 -2.03 17.66
N ALA A 131 5.73 -3.18 17.02
CA ALA A 131 6.66 -4.31 17.01
C ALA A 131 7.96 -4.04 16.24
N VAL A 132 7.92 -3.12 15.29
CA VAL A 132 9.03 -2.80 14.38
C VAL A 132 9.99 -1.76 14.96
N LYS A 133 9.59 -1.05 16.02
CA LYS A 133 10.43 -0.08 16.72
C LYS A 133 11.82 -0.62 17.07
N ASP A 134 11.92 -1.93 17.33
CA ASP A 134 13.13 -2.58 17.84
C ASP A 134 13.95 -3.35 16.77
N ARG A 135 13.56 -3.35 15.48
CA ARG A 135 14.13 -4.27 14.46
C ARG A 135 14.46 -3.67 13.09
N LEU A 136 14.58 -2.35 12.98
CA LEU A 136 14.96 -1.67 11.73
C LEU A 136 16.14 -0.69 11.90
N GLU A 137 17.06 -0.99 12.82
CA GLU A 137 18.42 -0.44 12.78
C GLU A 137 19.28 -1.19 11.75
#